data_AF-A0A442TII2-F1
#
_entry.id   AF-A0A442TII2-F1
#
_cell.length_a   1.000
_cell.length_b   1.000
_cell.length_c   1.000
_cell.angle_alpha   90.00
_cell.angle_beta   90.00
_cell.angle_gamma   90.00
#
_symmetry.space_group_name_H-M   'P 1'
#
loop_
_entity.id
_entity.type
_entity.pdbx_description
1 polymer ?
#
loop_
_entity_poly.entity_id
_entity_poly.type
_entity_poly.pdbx_seq_one_letter_code
_entity_poly.pdbx_strand_id
1 'polypeptide(L)'
;MSAAWSIAYGREEEHAAELRAGLQRMQTGFLAEICGLCHGEGQYEQMYTAGCGGGYFRSMGGCDYCDGTGLRQGGKPAPRSVVEQVGNAGRIALAGGVS
;
A
#
# COMPACT_ATOMS: atom_id res chain seq x y z
N MET A 1 -13.28 -14.49 5.88
CA MET A 1 -12.51 -13.24 5.98
C MET A 1 -11.16 -13.51 5.35
N SER A 2 -10.89 -12.96 4.16
CA SER A 2 -9.56 -13.08 3.53
C SER A 2 -8.55 -12.46 4.47
N ALA A 3 -7.41 -13.11 4.72
CA ALA A 3 -6.32 -12.49 5.45
C ALA A 3 -5.95 -11.20 4.70
N ALA A 4 -6.16 -10.05 5.33
CA ALA A 4 -5.75 -8.76 4.79
C ALA A 4 -4.24 -8.86 4.51
N TRP A 5 -3.82 -8.42 3.33
CA TRP A 5 -2.41 -8.32 3.02
C TRP A 5 -1.78 -7.39 4.06
N SER A 6 -0.81 -7.90 4.82
CA SER A 6 -0.13 -7.14 5.86
C SER A 6 1.29 -6.82 5.43
N ILE A 7 1.59 -5.54 5.24
CA ILE A 7 2.96 -5.05 5.14
C ILE A 7 3.64 -5.28 6.49
N ALA A 8 4.92 -5.64 6.48
CA ALA A 8 5.65 -5.86 7.72
C ALA A 8 5.75 -4.55 8.50
N TYR A 9 5.44 -4.60 9.80
CA TYR A 9 5.48 -3.44 10.69
C TYR A 9 6.83 -2.71 10.60
N GLY A 10 6.79 -1.39 10.43
CA GLY A 10 7.96 -0.54 10.31
C GLY A 10 8.59 -0.50 8.91
N ARG A 11 7.99 -1.18 7.91
CA ARG A 11 8.45 -1.15 6.50
C ARG A 11 7.46 -0.51 5.56
N GLU A 12 6.49 0.25 6.08
CA GLU A 12 5.41 0.84 5.30
C GLU A 12 5.91 1.90 4.33
N GLU A 13 6.83 2.76 4.78
CA GLU A 13 7.48 3.75 3.91
C GLU A 13 8.35 3.11 2.84
N GLU A 14 9.12 2.07 3.21
CA GLU A 14 9.94 1.28 2.28
C GLU A 14 9.06 0.63 1.21
N HIS A 15 7.98 -0.02 1.63
CA HIS A 15 6.99 -0.61 0.72
C HIS A 15 6.37 0.44 -0.21
N ALA A 16 5.97 1.60 0.31
CA ALA A 16 5.45 2.69 -0.50
C ALA A 16 6.48 3.21 -1.51
N ALA A 17 7.76 3.30 -1.11
CA ALA A 17 8.85 3.68 -2.00
C ALA A 17 9.10 2.63 -3.11
N GLU A 18 9.11 1.34 -2.77
CA GLU A 18 9.18 0.24 -3.72
C GLU A 18 8.03 0.31 -4.72
N LEU A 19 6.79 0.52 -4.27
CA LEU A 19 5.64 0.63 -5.17
C LEU A 19 5.77 1.82 -6.13
N ARG A 20 6.19 2.99 -5.63
CA ARG A 20 6.37 4.19 -6.46
C ARG A 20 7.47 3.97 -7.51
N ALA A 21 8.62 3.46 -7.09
CA ALA A 21 9.73 3.15 -7.99
C ALA A 21 9.36 2.07 -9.02
N GLY A 22 8.57 1.07 -8.60
CA GLY A 22 8.06 0.01 -9.47
C GLY A 22 7.15 0.55 -10.56
N LEU A 23 6.15 1.37 -10.19
CA LEU A 23 5.21 1.97 -11.14
C LEU A 23 5.91 2.85 -12.18
N GLN A 24 6.92 3.61 -11.78
CA GLN A 24 7.74 4.43 -12.70
C GLN A 24 8.44 3.60 -13.79
N ARG A 25 8.64 2.30 -13.56
CA ARG A 25 9.28 1.37 -14.49
C ARG A 25 8.29 0.53 -15.30
N MET A 26 7.00 0.60 -14.97
CA MET A 26 5.99 -0.16 -15.71
C MET A 26 5.78 0.45 -17.10
N GLN A 27 5.43 -0.41 -18.05
CA GLN A 27 5.11 0.02 -19.42
C GLN A 27 3.93 1.01 -19.45
N THR A 28 3.94 1.89 -20.45
CA THR A 28 2.83 2.80 -20.73
C THR A 28 1.52 2.00 -20.89
N GLY A 29 0.49 2.37 -20.12
CA GLY A 29 -0.80 1.68 -20.09
C GLY A 29 -0.96 0.62 -18.99
N PHE A 30 0.02 0.42 -18.11
CA PHE A 30 -0.16 -0.40 -16.91
C PHE A 30 -1.17 0.27 -15.96
N LEU A 31 -2.29 -0.41 -15.71
CA LEU A 31 -3.46 0.16 -15.02
C LEU A 31 -3.40 0.03 -13.49
N ALA A 32 -2.27 0.36 -12.87
CA ALA A 32 -2.14 0.39 -11.42
C ALA A 32 -1.68 1.76 -10.93
N GLU A 33 -2.14 2.13 -9.74
CA GLU A 33 -1.89 3.43 -9.12
C GLU A 33 -1.63 3.25 -7.61
N ILE A 34 -0.83 4.17 -7.04
CA ILE A 34 -0.67 4.26 -5.59
C ILE A 34 -2.04 4.59 -4.97
N CYS A 35 -2.35 3.89 -3.88
CA CYS A 35 -3.54 4.21 -3.10
C CYS A 35 -3.45 5.65 -2.58
N GLY A 36 -4.34 6.53 -3.02
CA GLY A 36 -4.35 7.95 -2.64
C GLY A 36 -4.70 8.22 -1.17
N LEU A 37 -5.30 7.25 -0.45
CA LEU A 37 -5.67 7.43 0.97
C LEU A 37 -4.52 7.13 1.93
N CYS A 38 -3.79 6.03 1.70
CA CYS A 38 -2.64 5.64 2.54
C CYS A 38 -1.30 5.96 1.88
N HIS A 39 -1.29 6.65 0.74
CA HIS A 39 -0.09 6.99 -0.04
C HIS A 39 0.84 5.82 -0.39
N GLY A 40 0.34 4.58 -0.38
CA GLY A 40 1.14 3.39 -0.65
C GLY A 40 1.55 2.59 0.60
N GLU A 41 1.33 3.12 1.79
CA GLU A 41 1.77 2.51 3.05
C GLU A 41 0.88 1.36 3.53
N GLY A 42 -0.29 1.19 2.89
CA GLY A 42 -1.25 0.14 3.24
C GLY A 42 -1.95 0.33 4.60
N GLN A 43 -1.59 1.38 5.34
CA GLN A 43 -2.23 1.76 6.59
C GLN A 43 -2.18 3.28 6.74
N TYR A 44 -3.02 3.82 7.61
CA TYR A 44 -3.01 5.23 7.98
C TYR A 44 -3.65 5.42 9.35
N GLU A 45 -3.49 6.61 9.95
CA GLU A 45 -4.14 6.95 11.20
C GLU A 45 -5.66 7.05 10.97
N GLN A 46 -6.41 6.15 11.61
CA GLN A 46 -7.86 6.07 11.52
C GLN A 46 -8.51 6.48 12.83
N MET A 47 -9.69 7.11 12.73
CA MET A 47 -10.51 7.48 13.89
C MET A 47 -11.51 6.37 14.19
N TYR A 48 -11.47 5.86 15.41
CA TYR A 48 -12.36 4.79 15.89
C TYR A 48 -13.29 5.30 16.98
N THR A 49 -14.51 4.78 17.00
CA THR A 49 -15.49 5.03 18.05
C THR A 49 -15.27 4.10 19.24
N ALA A 50 -15.06 4.66 20.43
CA ALA A 50 -14.90 3.91 21.68
C ALA A 50 -16.25 3.43 22.25
N GLY A 51 -17.04 2.66 21.49
CA GLY A 51 -18.20 1.89 21.97
C GLY A 51 -19.21 2.59 22.91
N CYS A 52 -19.97 1.77 23.66
CA CYS A 52 -21.06 2.20 24.55
C CYS A 52 -20.53 2.92 25.80
N GLY A 53 -20.16 4.19 25.66
CA GLY A 53 -19.63 5.00 26.76
C GLY A 53 -19.00 6.33 26.33
N GLY A 54 -18.65 6.45 25.04
CA GLY A 54 -18.30 7.72 24.41
C GLY A 54 -16.79 7.96 24.27
N GLY A 55 -16.40 8.48 23.10
CA GLY A 55 -15.05 8.90 22.79
C GLY A 55 -14.65 8.54 21.36
N TYR A 56 -13.73 9.33 20.81
CA TYR A 56 -12.99 9.00 19.61
C TYR A 56 -11.54 8.80 20.00
N PHE A 57 -10.92 7.74 19.49
CA PHE A 57 -9.48 7.58 19.58
C PHE A 57 -8.91 7.40 18.17
N ARG A 58 -7.65 7.77 18.02
CA ARG A 58 -6.91 7.55 16.79
C ARG A 58 -5.99 6.37 16.97
N SER A 59 -5.93 5.51 15.97
CA SER A 59 -5.01 4.38 15.95
C SER A 59 -4.63 4.06 14.51
N MET A 60 -3.45 3.48 14.31
CA MET A 60 -3.07 2.95 13.01
C MET A 60 -3.96 1.77 12.67
N GLY A 61 -4.51 1.77 11.46
CA GLY A 61 -5.28 0.64 10.93
C GLY A 61 -5.00 0.42 9.46
N GLY A 62 -5.23 -0.82 9.02
CA GLY A 62 -5.13 -1.20 7.61
C GLY A 62 -6.04 -0.35 6.73
N CYS A 63 -5.56 0.00 5.54
CA CYS A 63 -6.29 0.83 4.59
C CYS A 63 -7.30 -0.01 3.81
N ASP A 64 -8.57 0.02 4.22
CA ASP A 64 -9.67 -0.71 3.59
C ASP A 64 -9.86 -0.36 2.10
N TYR A 65 -9.47 0.85 1.70
CA TYR A 65 -9.59 1.28 0.30
C TYR A 65 -8.65 0.55 -0.66
N CYS A 66 -7.59 -0.07 -0.14
CA CYS A 66 -6.64 -0.87 -0.90
C CYS A 66 -6.38 -2.25 -0.27
N ASP A 67 -7.23 -2.70 0.66
CA ASP A 67 -7.05 -3.94 1.44
C ASP A 67 -5.65 -4.11 2.03
N GLY A 68 -5.06 -2.99 2.49
CA GLY A 68 -3.71 -2.99 3.07
C GLY A 68 -2.55 -3.11 2.07
N THR A 69 -2.82 -3.19 0.77
CA THR A 69 -1.77 -3.40 -0.25
C THR A 69 -0.97 -2.15 -0.58
N GLY A 70 -1.51 -0.96 -0.34
CA GLY A 70 -0.95 0.30 -0.80
C GLY A 70 -1.14 0.57 -2.30
N LEU A 71 -1.71 -0.36 -3.05
CA LEU A 71 -1.82 -0.28 -4.51
C LEU A 71 -3.25 -0.55 -4.96
N ARG A 72 -3.68 0.12 -6.02
CA ARG A 72 -4.98 -0.10 -6.65
C ARG A 72 -4.81 -0.40 -8.13
N GLN A 73 -5.69 -1.22 -8.67
CA GLN A 73 -5.73 -1.56 -10.09
C GLN A 73 -7.17 -1.44 -10.59
N GLY A 74 -7.40 -0.61 -11.62
CA GLY A 74 -8.74 -0.42 -12.19
C GLY A 74 -9.81 -0.01 -11.17
N GLY A 75 -9.46 0.83 -10.18
CA GLY A 75 -10.38 1.31 -9.15
C GLY A 75 -10.69 0.32 -8.02
N LYS A 76 -9.98 -0.80 -7.93
CA LYS A 76 -10.12 -1.80 -6.85
C LYS A 76 -8.77 -2.02 -6.16
N PRO A 77 -8.73 -2.63 -4.95
CA PRO A 77 -7.49 -3.14 -4.38
C PRO A 77 -6.72 -3.97 -5.41
N ALA A 78 -5.43 -3.69 -5.57
CA ALA A 78 -4.63 -4.42 -6.54
C ALA A 78 -4.50 -5.89 -6.13
N PRO A 79 -4.64 -6.85 -7.07
CA PRO A 79 -4.36 -8.25 -6.79
C PRO A 79 -2.94 -8.44 -6.27
N ARG A 80 -2.73 -9.42 -5.39
CA ARG A 80 -1.42 -9.70 -4.80
C ARG A 80 -0.30 -9.86 -5.84
N SER A 81 -0.58 -10.54 -6.96
CA SER A 81 0.40 -10.72 -8.04
C SER A 81 0.86 -9.39 -8.66
N VAL A 82 -0.03 -8.41 -8.73
CA VAL A 82 0.27 -7.06 -9.25
C VAL A 82 1.10 -6.28 -8.23
N VAL A 83 0.75 -6.36 -6.95
CA VAL A 83 1.54 -5.76 -5.86
C VAL A 83 2.96 -6.32 -5.84
N GLU A 84 3.10 -7.65 -5.94
CA GLU A 84 4.40 -8.33 -5.99
C GLU A 84 5.19 -7.94 -7.25
N GLN A 85 4.55 -7.88 -8.42
CA GLN A 85 5.21 -7.46 -9.67
C GLN A 85 5.76 -6.03 -9.56
N VAL A 86 4.94 -5.09 -9.08
CA VAL A 86 5.33 -3.69 -8.93
C VAL A 86 6.41 -3.55 -7.86
N GLY A 87 6.22 -4.15 -6.68
CA GLY A 87 7.21 -4.11 -5.59
C GLY A 87 8.55 -4.72 -5.99
N ASN A 88 8.56 -5.85 -6.71
CA ASN A 88 9.79 -6.46 -7.24
C ASN A 88 10.52 -5.53 -8.22
N ALA A 89 9.80 -4.89 -9.14
CA ALA A 89 10.40 -3.93 -10.06
C ALA A 89 10.99 -2.71 -9.31
N GLY A 90 10.32 -2.25 -8.25
CA GLY A 90 10.79 -1.19 -7.37
C GLY A 90 12.06 -1.55 -6.61
N ARG A 91 12.10 -2.73 -6.00
CA ARG A 91 13.30 -3.25 -5.32
C ARG A 91 14.51 -3.32 -6.22
N ILE A 92 14.33 -3.81 -7.46
CA ILE A 92 15.40 -3.83 -8.46
C ILE A 92 15.87 -2.41 -8.78
N ALA A 93 14.95 -1.46 -8.91
CA ALA A 93 15.28 -0.06 -9.19
C ALA A 93 16.10 0.59 -8.07
N LEU A 94 15.67 0.39 -6.83
CA LEU A 94 16.29 0.98 -5.65
C LEU A 94 17.65 0.33 -5.34
N ALA A 95 17.79 -0.98 -5.56
CA ALA A 95 19.05 -1.69 -5.42
C ALA A 95 20.06 -1.35 -6.55
N GLY A 96 19.56 -1.06 -7.75
CA GLY A 96 20.37 -0.71 -8.93
C GLY A 96 20.86 0.74 -8.99
N GLY A 97 20.49 1.59 -8.03
CA GLY A 97 20.92 3.00 -7.93
C GLY A 97 22.38 3.21 -7.50
N VAL A 98 23.16 2.13 -7.35
CA VAL A 98 24.62 2.18 -7.21
C VAL A 98 25.22 1.95 -8.60
N SER A 99 25.29 3.00 -9.41
CA SER A 99 26.09 3.06 -10.64
C SER A 99 26.44 4.51 -10.96
#